data_AF-A0AAW7MIZ4-F1
#
_entry.id   AF-A0AAW7MIZ4-F1
#
_cell.length_a   1.000
_cell.length_b   1.000
_cell.length_c   1.000
_cell.angle_alpha   90.00
_cell.angle_beta   90.00
_cell.angle_gamma   90.00
#
_symmetry.space_group_name_H-M   'P 1'
#
loop_
_entity.id
_entity.type
_entity.pdbx_description
1 polymer ?
#
loop_
_entity_poly.entity_id
_entity_poly.type
_entity_poly.pdbx_seq_one_letter_code
_entity_poly.pdbx_strand_id
1 'polypeptide(L)'
;MDKFVTREIHESHAAIDMREVIGQDGHYAGQTWLEAVIEPQRKPENMRLMFRKYDDNPSYYFTGEVDDDMYFSCLNGGPWFCDSGGNHRTVVAKFACDRWFRENGTYPLVKGVGAAPRI
;
A
#
# COMPACT_ATOMS: atom_id res chain seq x y z
N MET A 1 27.37 -7.70 21.22
CA MET A 1 26.01 -7.13 21.36
C MET A 1 25.72 -6.58 19.99
N ASP A 2 25.30 -7.45 19.08
CA ASP A 2 25.40 -7.18 17.65
C ASP A 2 24.13 -7.65 16.96
N LYS A 3 23.49 -6.70 16.26
CA LYS A 3 22.88 -6.83 14.93
C LYS A 3 22.08 -5.55 14.67
N PHE A 4 22.79 -4.53 14.21
CA PHE A 4 22.16 -3.42 13.50
C PHE A 4 21.69 -3.94 12.13
N VAL A 5 20.61 -3.35 11.61
CA VAL A 5 20.12 -3.57 10.23
C VAL A 5 21.32 -3.41 9.30
N THR A 6 21.67 -4.48 8.58
CA THR A 6 22.96 -4.57 7.86
C THR A 6 22.84 -4.09 6.42
N ARG A 7 21.63 -3.89 5.92
CA ARG A 7 21.39 -3.30 4.60
C ARG A 7 19.94 -2.78 4.48
N GLU A 8 19.80 -1.52 4.08
CA GLU A 8 18.55 -0.97 3.56
C GLU A 8 18.70 -0.93 2.04
N ILE A 9 17.84 -1.65 1.32
CA ILE A 9 17.75 -1.60 -0.15
C ILE A 9 16.50 -0.80 -0.46
N HIS A 10 16.60 0.31 -1.19
CA HIS A 10 15.43 1.06 -1.64
C HIS A 10 15.25 0.84 -3.14
N GLU A 11 14.14 0.23 -3.53
CA GLU A 11 13.73 0.04 -4.91
C GLU A 11 12.63 1.05 -5.24
N SER A 12 12.97 2.02 -6.09
CA SER A 12 11.98 2.89 -6.74
C SER A 12 11.27 2.12 -7.84
N HIS A 13 9.97 2.35 -8.05
CA HIS A 13 9.17 1.70 -9.08
C HIS A 13 9.00 0.18 -8.94
N ALA A 14 8.97 -0.32 -7.71
CA ALA A 14 8.69 -1.72 -7.41
C ALA A 14 7.24 -2.12 -7.75
N ALA A 15 6.98 -3.43 -7.73
CA ALA A 15 5.65 -4.00 -7.80
C ALA A 15 5.35 -4.77 -6.51
N ILE A 16 4.22 -4.46 -5.87
CA ILE A 16 3.82 -5.04 -4.59
C ILE A 16 2.56 -5.88 -4.74
N ASP A 17 2.60 -7.07 -4.16
CA ASP A 17 1.42 -7.89 -3.92
C ASP A 17 0.72 -7.38 -2.66
N MET A 18 -0.45 -6.77 -2.84
CA MET A 18 -1.21 -6.22 -1.72
C MET A 18 -1.66 -7.29 -0.71
N ARG A 19 -1.64 -8.59 -1.03
CA ARG A 19 -1.92 -9.67 -0.06
C ARG A 19 -0.84 -9.77 1.01
N GLU A 20 0.41 -9.51 0.63
CA GLU A 20 1.57 -9.52 1.52
C GLU A 20 1.68 -8.24 2.36
N VAL A 21 0.88 -7.22 2.05
CA VAL A 21 0.73 -6.00 2.86
C VAL A 21 -0.32 -6.25 3.95
N ILE A 22 0.16 -6.39 5.19
CA ILE A 22 -0.68 -6.79 6.33
C ILE A 22 -1.08 -5.64 7.24
N GLY A 23 -0.44 -4.47 7.09
CA GLY A 23 -0.68 -3.36 7.99
C GLY A 23 -0.25 -2.01 7.44
N GLN A 24 -0.62 -1.00 8.20
CA GLN A 24 -0.29 0.39 7.94
C GLN A 24 0.50 0.93 9.12
N ASP A 25 1.57 1.67 8.85
CA ASP A 25 2.21 2.50 9.86
C ASP A 25 1.58 3.92 9.89
N GLY A 26 1.89 4.67 10.95
CA GLY A 26 1.52 6.08 11.08
C GLY A 26 0.01 6.34 11.08
N HIS A 27 -0.49 6.95 10.00
CA HIS A 27 -1.84 7.54 9.93
C HIS A 27 -2.99 6.57 10.20
N TYR A 28 -2.83 5.29 9.93
CA TYR A 28 -3.86 4.27 10.10
C TYR A 28 -3.38 3.09 10.96
N ALA A 29 -2.29 3.28 11.70
CA ALA A 29 -1.79 2.26 12.63
C ALA A 29 -2.89 1.87 13.63
N GLY A 30 -3.07 0.56 13.82
CA GLY A 30 -4.08 0.00 14.71
C GLY A 30 -5.48 -0.15 14.11
N GLN A 31 -5.77 0.45 12.94
CA GLN A 31 -7.04 0.23 12.23
C GLN A 31 -6.92 -0.95 11.25
N THR A 32 -7.96 -1.77 11.20
CA THR A 32 -8.18 -2.70 10.09
C THR A 32 -8.38 -1.93 8.78
N TRP A 33 -8.19 -2.61 7.65
CA TRP A 33 -8.46 -2.01 6.32
C TRP A 33 -9.90 -1.49 6.21
N LEU A 34 -10.87 -2.21 6.79
CA LEU A 34 -12.27 -1.82 6.76
C LEU A 34 -12.55 -0.59 7.63
N GLU A 35 -12.00 -0.54 8.85
CA GLU A 35 -12.10 0.62 9.72
C GLU A 35 -11.49 1.87 9.08
N ALA A 36 -10.33 1.73 8.42
CA ALA A 36 -9.70 2.84 7.70
C ALA A 36 -10.57 3.41 6.56
N VAL A 37 -11.54 2.64 6.03
CA VAL A 37 -12.50 3.10 5.02
C VAL A 37 -13.75 3.71 5.65
N ILE A 38 -14.34 3.02 6.63
CA ILE A 38 -15.63 3.40 7.21
C ILE A 38 -15.49 4.55 8.21
N GLU A 39 -14.45 4.48 9.05
CA GLU A 39 -14.16 5.44 10.11
C GLU A 39 -12.66 5.80 10.11
N PRO A 40 -12.16 6.45 9.05
CA PRO A 40 -10.75 6.82 8.95
C PRO A 40 -10.34 7.74 10.10
N GLN A 41 -9.37 7.32 10.92
CA GLN A 41 -8.86 8.16 12.00
C GLN A 41 -8.08 9.40 11.48
N ARG A 42 -7.63 9.36 10.22
CA ARG A 42 -6.93 10.46 9.55
C ARG A 42 -7.73 10.99 8.37
N LYS A 43 -7.98 12.30 8.36
CA LYS A 43 -8.54 13.10 7.23
C LYS A 43 -9.61 12.34 6.43
N PRO A 44 -10.82 12.12 6.98
CA PRO A 44 -11.88 11.36 6.32
C PRO A 44 -12.22 11.84 4.90
N GLU A 45 -12.13 13.14 4.66
CA GLU A 45 -12.32 13.77 3.36
C GLU A 45 -11.30 13.31 2.31
N ASN A 46 -10.06 13.03 2.71
CA ASN A 46 -9.02 12.53 1.82
C ASN A 46 -9.27 11.08 1.43
N MET A 47 -9.76 10.24 2.35
CA MET A 47 -10.12 8.86 2.02
C MET A 47 -11.23 8.83 0.95
N ARG A 48 -12.29 9.63 1.15
CA ARG A 48 -13.37 9.78 0.16
C ARG A 48 -12.88 10.33 -1.18
N LEU A 49 -11.89 11.23 -1.16
CA LEU A 49 -11.27 11.71 -2.38
C LEU A 49 -10.50 10.61 -3.12
N MET A 50 -9.77 9.75 -2.41
CA MET A 50 -9.01 8.67 -3.05
C MET A 50 -9.91 7.62 -3.70
N PHE A 51 -11.03 7.26 -3.07
CA PHE A 51 -12.02 6.38 -3.72
C PHE A 51 -12.60 7.00 -4.99
N ARG A 52 -12.95 8.30 -4.97
CA ARG A 52 -13.40 9.00 -6.19
C ARG A 52 -12.35 8.99 -7.30
N LYS A 53 -11.09 9.27 -6.96
CA LYS A 53 -9.99 9.19 -7.93
C LYS A 53 -9.81 7.79 -8.51
N TYR A 54 -10.02 6.75 -7.70
CA TYR A 54 -10.01 5.38 -8.18
C TYR A 54 -11.18 5.10 -9.14
N ASP A 55 -12.39 5.56 -8.83
CA ASP A 55 -13.54 5.40 -9.72
C ASP A 55 -13.30 6.09 -11.08
N ASP A 56 -12.66 7.27 -11.07
CA ASP A 56 -12.30 8.02 -12.28
C ASP A 56 -11.17 7.35 -13.10
N ASN A 57 -10.22 6.69 -12.43
CA ASN A 57 -9.08 6.02 -13.07
C ASN A 57 -8.67 4.73 -12.33
N PRO A 58 -9.38 3.60 -12.55
CA PRO A 58 -9.06 2.35 -11.86
C PRO A 58 -7.69 1.76 -12.23
N SER A 59 -7.20 2.07 -13.43
CA SER A 59 -5.89 1.64 -13.92
C SER A 59 -4.71 2.23 -13.15
N TYR A 60 -4.91 3.33 -12.41
CA TYR A 60 -3.86 4.06 -11.67
C TYR A 60 -2.92 3.13 -10.88
N TYR A 61 -3.47 2.11 -10.23
CA TYR A 61 -2.68 1.20 -9.41
C TYR A 61 -1.90 0.13 -10.21
N PHE A 62 -2.29 -0.14 -11.46
CA PHE A 62 -1.89 -1.36 -12.18
C PHE A 62 -1.06 -1.11 -13.44
N THR A 63 -1.16 0.06 -14.06
CA THR A 63 -0.56 0.35 -15.37
C THR A 63 0.84 0.99 -15.30
N GLY A 64 1.30 1.40 -14.11
CA GLY A 64 2.64 1.98 -13.90
C GLY A 64 2.59 3.49 -13.66
N GLU A 65 3.55 3.95 -12.82
CA GLU A 65 3.70 5.28 -12.21
C GLU A 65 2.55 5.72 -11.28
N VAL A 66 2.36 4.96 -10.19
CA VAL A 66 2.15 5.65 -8.91
C VAL A 66 3.44 6.47 -8.71
N ASP A 67 3.39 7.79 -8.52
CA ASP A 67 4.58 8.67 -8.48
C ASP A 67 5.50 8.43 -7.25
N ASP A 68 6.00 7.21 -7.03
CA ASP A 68 6.74 6.75 -5.85
C ASP A 68 6.08 7.15 -4.52
N ASP A 69 4.78 7.42 -4.54
CA ASP A 69 4.10 8.18 -3.49
C ASP A 69 3.39 7.25 -2.48
N MET A 70 3.71 5.96 -2.59
CA MET A 70 3.34 4.84 -1.74
C MET A 70 4.62 4.08 -1.43
N TYR A 71 4.99 4.01 -0.15
CA TYR A 71 6.19 3.30 0.27
C TYR A 71 5.84 2.11 1.15
N PHE A 72 6.57 1.03 0.96
CA PHE A 72 6.41 -0.21 1.70
C PHE A 72 7.74 -0.64 2.27
N SER A 73 7.73 -1.10 3.52
CA SER A 73 8.89 -1.74 4.13
C SER A 73 8.52 -3.09 4.72
N CYS A 74 9.50 -3.99 4.75
CA CYS A 74 9.39 -5.28 5.41
C CYS A 74 10.63 -5.51 6.27
N LEU A 75 10.50 -6.30 7.33
CA LEU A 75 11.61 -6.67 8.21
C LEU A 75 11.96 -8.13 8.01
N ASN A 76 13.23 -8.44 7.74
CA ASN A 76 13.76 -9.80 7.57
C ASN A 76 13.01 -10.65 6.53
N GLY A 77 12.54 -10.04 5.44
CA GLY A 77 11.74 -10.74 4.43
C GLY A 77 10.36 -11.18 4.92
N GLY A 78 9.90 -10.65 6.04
CA GLY A 78 8.54 -10.82 6.53
C GLY A 78 7.51 -10.02 5.74
N PRO A 79 6.29 -9.89 6.28
CA PRO A 79 5.21 -9.15 5.64
C PRO A 79 5.56 -7.68 5.38
N TRP A 80 4.88 -7.09 4.39
CA TRP A 80 5.00 -5.68 4.06
C TRP A 80 4.08 -4.81 4.91
N PHE A 81 4.54 -3.60 5.19
CA PHE A 81 3.81 -2.55 5.87
C PHE A 81 3.89 -1.26 5.07
N CYS A 82 2.83 -0.45 5.08
CA CYS A 82 2.88 0.90 4.52
C CYS A 82 3.79 1.78 5.39
N ASP A 83 4.81 2.38 4.80
CA ASP A 83 5.83 3.19 5.46
C ASP A 83 5.68 4.65 5.02
N SER A 84 5.40 5.57 5.95
CA SER A 84 5.50 7.04 5.82
C SER A 84 4.92 7.79 4.59
N GLY A 85 4.28 7.15 3.62
CA GLY A 85 3.69 7.80 2.44
C GLY A 85 2.57 6.98 1.78
N GLY A 86 1.56 7.68 1.27
CA GLY A 86 0.50 7.08 0.47
C GLY A 86 -0.56 6.29 1.24
N ASN A 87 -0.66 6.36 2.56
CA ASN A 87 -1.52 5.47 3.35
C ASN A 87 -2.98 5.42 2.86
N HIS A 88 -3.59 6.55 2.49
CA HIS A 88 -4.94 6.55 1.90
C HIS A 88 -5.01 5.73 0.62
N ARG A 89 -4.02 5.89 -0.27
CA ARG A 89 -3.93 5.14 -1.53
C ARG A 89 -3.64 3.67 -1.27
N THR A 90 -2.86 3.34 -0.25
CA THR A 90 -2.61 1.94 0.16
C THR A 90 -3.90 1.25 0.59
N VAL A 91 -4.74 1.92 1.38
CA VAL A 91 -6.07 1.40 1.73
C VAL A 91 -6.88 1.15 0.47
N VAL A 92 -7.04 2.16 -0.40
CA VAL A 92 -7.82 2.01 -1.63
C VAL A 92 -7.26 0.91 -2.53
N ALA A 93 -5.92 0.80 -2.65
CA ALA A 93 -5.26 -0.24 -3.43
C ALA A 93 -5.61 -1.65 -2.94
N LYS A 94 -5.72 -1.86 -1.62
CA LYS A 94 -6.14 -3.15 -1.03
C LYS A 94 -7.53 -3.55 -1.55
N PHE A 95 -8.49 -2.62 -1.48
CA PHE A 95 -9.86 -2.89 -1.97
C PHE A 95 -9.94 -2.96 -3.49
N ALA A 96 -9.13 -2.20 -4.22
CA ALA A 96 -9.05 -2.24 -5.68
C ALA A 96 -8.53 -3.59 -6.19
N CYS A 97 -7.47 -4.13 -5.58
CA CYS A 97 -6.97 -5.46 -5.91
C CYS A 97 -8.00 -6.56 -5.61
N ASP A 98 -8.67 -6.48 -4.45
CA ASP A 98 -9.71 -7.44 -4.08
C ASP A 98 -10.91 -7.40 -5.05
N ARG A 99 -11.30 -6.19 -5.49
CA ARG A 99 -12.34 -6.01 -6.50
C ARG A 99 -11.90 -6.62 -7.84
N TRP A 100 -10.69 -6.30 -8.30
CA TRP A 100 -10.16 -6.82 -9.55
C TRP A 100 -10.11 -8.35 -9.55
N PHE A 101 -9.68 -8.95 -8.45
CA PHE A 101 -9.65 -10.41 -8.30
C PHE A 101 -11.06 -11.02 -8.41
N ARG A 102 -12.08 -10.42 -7.80
CA ARG A 102 -13.47 -10.89 -7.93
C ARG A 102 -13.99 -10.78 -9.36
N GLU A 103 -13.58 -9.77 -10.11
CA GLU A 103 -14.05 -9.50 -11.48
C GLU A 103 -13.29 -10.31 -12.54
N ASN A 104 -11.99 -10.57 -12.33
CA ASN A 104 -11.08 -11.11 -13.36
C ASN A 104 -10.41 -12.44 -12.97
N GLY A 105 -10.56 -12.92 -11.73
CA GLY A 105 -9.99 -14.19 -11.24
C GLY A 105 -8.48 -14.18 -11.00
N THR A 106 -7.79 -13.07 -11.25
CA THR A 106 -6.34 -12.91 -11.02
C THR A 106 -6.09 -11.74 -10.07
N TYR A 107 -5.19 -11.91 -9.11
CA TYR A 107 -4.86 -10.84 -8.16
C TYR A 107 -3.77 -9.94 -8.75
N PRO A 108 -4.02 -8.65 -8.98
CA PRO A 108 -3.05 -7.78 -9.64
C PRO A 108 -1.96 -7.30 -8.67
N LEU A 109 -0.79 -6.99 -9.21
CA LEU A 109 0.27 -6.28 -8.50
C LEU A 109 0.06 -4.77 -8.63
N VAL A 110 0.27 -4.04 -7.54
CA VAL A 110 0.35 -2.57 -7.57
C VAL A 110 1.75 -2.18 -8.03
N LYS A 111 1.87 -1.31 -9.02
CA LYS A 111 3.16 -0.97 -9.66
C LYS A 111 3.56 0.47 -9.41
N GLY A 112 4.86 0.76 -9.46
CA GLY A 112 5.39 2.11 -9.30
C GLY A 112 5.54 2.53 -7.85
N VAL A 113 5.76 1.60 -6.93
CA VAL A 113 5.82 1.91 -5.49
C VAL A 113 7.26 1.94 -5.00
N GLY A 114 7.55 2.68 -3.94
CA GLY A 114 8.81 2.54 -3.22
C GLY A 114 8.78 1.29 -2.34
N ALA A 115 9.79 0.43 -2.44
CA ALA A 115 9.91 -0.75 -1.60
C ALA A 115 11.27 -0.81 -0.90
N ALA A 116 11.26 -0.99 0.41
CA ALA A 116 12.46 -1.05 1.24
C ALA A 116 12.52 -2.32 2.11
N PRO A 117 13.12 -3.43 1.62
CA PRO A 117 13.46 -4.56 2.47
C PRO A 117 14.50 -4.14 3.51
N ARG A 118 14.17 -4.30 4.80
CA ARG A 118 15.09 -4.08 5.93
C ARG A 118 15.58 -5.45 6.41
N ILE A 119 16.89 -5.70 6.30
CA ILE A 119 17.56 -6.95 6.71
C ILE A 119 18.33 -6.72 8.01
#